data_AF-A0AA45WMP9-F1
#
_entry.id   AF-A0AA45WMP9-F1
#
_cell.length_a   1.000
_cell.length_b   1.000
_cell.length_c   1.000
_cell.angle_alpha   90.00
_cell.angle_beta   90.00
_cell.angle_gamma   90.00
#
_symmetry.space_group_name_H-M   'P 1'
#
loop_
_entity.id
_entity.type
_entity.pdbx_description
1 polymer ?
#
loop_
_entity_poly.entity_id
_entity_poly.type
_entity_poly.pdbx_seq_one_letter_code
_entity_poly.pdbx_strand_id
1 'polypeptide(L)'
;MAKRSDKGLQSHDHGLRVWEKLHHEYWHEELMEEIKAELEEAVAKMEAHMDEECVCGDSRLDVAFYREMLSLVQTGLHERNFRVLPFVEESLRRYVEAKLSDHKCLRHLLKTRHRWGRDVLNQTHGC
;
A
#
# COMPACT_ATOMS: atom_id res chain seq x y z
N MET A 1 25.06 -8.20 10.97
CA MET A 1 24.17 -8.39 9.80
C MET A 1 22.82 -7.83 10.17
N ALA A 2 22.42 -6.69 9.60
CA ALA A 2 21.12 -6.09 9.90
C ALA A 2 20.00 -7.02 9.42
N LYS A 3 19.08 -7.35 10.33
CA LYS A 3 18.00 -8.30 10.08
C LYS A 3 16.89 -7.54 9.36
N ARG A 4 16.50 -8.00 8.18
CA ARG A 4 15.32 -7.45 7.49
C ARG A 4 14.10 -7.72 8.37
N SER A 5 13.45 -6.68 8.87
CA SER A 5 12.20 -6.83 9.60
C SER A 5 11.14 -7.40 8.68
N ASP A 6 10.47 -8.46 9.11
CA ASP A 6 9.34 -9.02 8.38
C ASP A 6 8.15 -8.04 8.37
N LYS A 7 8.08 -7.13 9.37
CA LYS A 7 6.97 -6.18 9.52
C LYS A 7 6.91 -5.15 8.38
N GLY A 8 8.04 -4.61 7.93
CA GLY A 8 8.07 -3.70 6.78
C GLY A 8 7.61 -4.39 5.50
N LEU A 9 8.01 -5.65 5.30
CA LEU A 9 7.52 -6.46 4.17
C LEU A 9 6.01 -6.71 4.27
N GLN A 10 5.51 -7.09 5.44
CA GLN A 10 4.08 -7.31 5.68
C GLN A 10 3.27 -6.03 5.45
N SER A 11 3.75 -4.88 5.93
CA SER A 11 3.07 -3.59 5.73
C SER A 11 2.83 -3.31 4.24
N HIS A 12 3.85 -3.48 3.41
CA HIS A 12 3.69 -3.32 1.97
C HIS A 12 2.82 -4.39 1.33
N ASP A 13 2.81 -5.63 1.85
CA ASP A 13 1.91 -6.67 1.34
C ASP A 13 0.45 -6.24 1.52
N HIS A 14 0.11 -5.71 2.69
CA HIS A 14 -1.22 -5.14 2.97
C HIS A 14 -1.52 -3.94 2.05
N GLY A 15 -0.59 -2.99 1.92
CA GLY A 15 -0.76 -1.86 1.00
C GLY A 15 -0.97 -2.26 -0.47
N LEU A 16 -0.29 -3.31 -0.93
CA LEU A 16 -0.47 -3.84 -2.29
C LEU A 16 -1.79 -4.60 -2.47
N ARG A 17 -2.29 -5.30 -1.44
CA ARG A 17 -3.63 -5.89 -1.46
C ARG A 17 -4.72 -4.83 -1.57
N VAL A 18 -4.58 -3.70 -0.88
CA VAL A 18 -5.50 -2.57 -1.04
C VAL A 18 -5.52 -2.10 -2.49
N TRP A 19 -4.33 -1.94 -3.08
CA TRP A 19 -4.24 -1.55 -4.49
C TRP A 19 -4.88 -2.59 -5.42
N GLU A 20 -4.66 -3.89 -5.17
CA GLU A 20 -5.26 -4.99 -5.95
C GLU A 20 -6.79 -4.97 -5.92
N LYS A 21 -7.34 -4.82 -4.71
CA LYS A 21 -8.78 -4.71 -4.46
C LYS A 21 -9.40 -3.54 -5.20
N LEU A 22 -8.79 -2.36 -5.07
CA LEU A 22 -9.25 -1.15 -5.74
C LEU A 22 -9.23 -1.29 -7.26
N HIS A 23 -8.23 -1.99 -7.80
CA HIS A 23 -8.01 -2.13 -9.22
C HIS A 23 -8.94 -3.17 -9.89
N HIS A 24 -9.29 -4.25 -9.17
CA HIS A 24 -10.01 -5.39 -9.74
C HIS A 24 -11.47 -5.53 -9.32
N GLU A 25 -11.88 -4.92 -8.20
CA GLU A 25 -13.21 -5.14 -7.62
C GLU A 25 -14.15 -3.96 -7.86
N TYR A 26 -15.46 -4.24 -7.85
CA TYR A 26 -16.48 -3.20 -7.85
C TYR A 26 -16.56 -2.53 -6.48
N TRP A 27 -16.68 -1.21 -6.45
CA TRP A 27 -16.66 -0.49 -5.20
C TRP A 27 -18.01 -0.49 -4.50
N HIS A 28 -18.04 -1.14 -3.34
CA HIS A 28 -19.18 -1.21 -2.42
C HIS A 28 -18.72 -1.06 -0.97
N GLU A 29 -19.68 -0.93 -0.05
CA GLU A 29 -19.41 -0.69 1.39
C GLU A 29 -18.54 -1.78 2.01
N GLU A 30 -18.81 -3.05 1.72
CA GLU A 30 -18.00 -4.18 2.21
C GLU A 30 -16.54 -4.10 1.74
N LEU A 31 -16.28 -3.73 0.48
CA LEU A 31 -14.92 -3.54 -0.04
C LEU A 31 -14.20 -2.41 0.71
N MET A 32 -14.91 -1.31 1.05
CA MET A 32 -14.31 -0.22 1.80
C MET A 32 -13.89 -0.63 3.22
N GLU A 33 -14.69 -1.47 3.90
CA GLU A 33 -14.31 -1.99 5.21
C GLU A 33 -13.11 -2.95 5.11
N GLU A 34 -13.04 -3.79 4.07
CA GLU A 34 -11.86 -4.62 3.81
C GLU A 34 -10.61 -3.78 3.54
N ILE A 35 -10.71 -2.76 2.69
CA ILE A 35 -9.62 -1.81 2.41
C ILE A 35 -9.16 -1.12 3.69
N LYS A 36 -10.10 -0.68 4.53
CA LYS A 36 -9.78 -0.05 5.81
C LYS A 36 -9.00 -1.00 6.71
N ALA A 37 -9.44 -2.25 6.85
CA ALA A 37 -8.76 -3.25 7.68
C ALA A 37 -7.33 -3.54 7.17
N GLU A 38 -7.15 -3.66 5.86
CA GLU A 38 -5.82 -3.83 5.25
C GLU A 38 -4.92 -2.59 5.48
N LEU A 39 -5.47 -1.37 5.40
CA LEU A 39 -4.73 -0.14 5.71
C LEU A 39 -4.37 -0.01 7.19
N GLU A 40 -5.26 -0.43 8.10
CA GLU A 40 -4.98 -0.49 9.55
C GLU A 40 -3.78 -1.40 9.84
N GLU A 41 -3.76 -2.60 9.24
CA GLU A 41 -2.61 -3.51 9.33
C GLU A 41 -1.35 -2.91 8.70
N ALA A 42 -1.46 -2.26 7.53
CA ALA A 42 -0.33 -1.61 6.88
C ALA A 42 0.30 -0.55 7.79
N VAL A 43 -0.50 0.31 8.41
CA VAL A 43 -0.06 1.33 9.37
C VAL A 43 0.60 0.69 10.59
N ALA A 44 -0.10 -0.24 11.26
CA ALA A 44 0.40 -0.86 12.49
C ALA A 44 1.74 -1.58 12.27
N LYS A 45 1.88 -2.30 11.15
CA LYS A 45 3.12 -3.00 10.79
C LYS A 45 4.24 -2.03 10.41
N MET A 46 3.93 -0.94 9.71
CA MET A 46 4.96 0.06 9.35
C MET A 46 5.45 0.80 10.61
N GLU A 47 4.55 1.18 11.52
CA GLU A 47 4.92 1.79 12.80
C GLU A 47 5.84 0.89 13.61
N ALA A 48 5.45 -0.37 13.76
CA ALA A 48 6.26 -1.36 14.48
C ALA A 48 7.57 -1.69 13.74
N HIS A 49 7.67 -1.46 12.43
CA HIS A 49 8.91 -1.55 11.68
C HIS A 49 9.84 -0.36 11.98
N MET A 50 9.30 0.85 12.18
CA MET A 50 10.08 2.06 12.45
C MET A 50 10.78 2.07 13.83
N ASP A 51 10.40 1.14 14.72
CA ASP A 51 11.08 0.94 16.00
C ASP A 51 12.28 -0.04 15.89
N GLU A 52 12.52 -0.57 14.69
CA GLU A 52 13.63 -1.47 14.35
C GLU A 52 14.60 -0.78 13.37
N GLU A 53 15.84 -1.28 13.27
CA GLU A 53 16.81 -0.75 12.30
C GLU A 53 16.34 -1.06 10.86
N CYS A 54 15.94 -0.01 10.12
CA CYS A 54 15.45 -0.13 8.75
C CYS A 54 16.61 -0.21 7.74
N VAL A 55 16.60 -1.25 6.90
CA VAL A 55 17.56 -1.43 5.79
C VAL A 55 16.89 -1.58 4.42
N CYS A 56 15.56 -1.46 4.35
CA CYS A 56 14.80 -1.59 3.12
C CYS A 56 14.56 -0.25 2.39
N GLY A 57 14.67 0.88 3.09
CA GLY A 57 14.41 2.21 2.56
C GLY A 57 13.11 2.85 3.06
N ASP A 58 12.44 2.21 4.02
CA ASP A 58 11.28 2.76 4.72
C ASP A 58 11.68 3.88 5.69
N SER A 59 10.77 4.82 5.87
CA SER A 59 10.93 6.03 6.66
C SER A 59 9.62 6.40 7.35
N ARG A 60 9.66 7.38 8.26
CA ARG A 60 8.44 7.90 8.90
C ARG A 60 7.46 8.54 7.90
N LEU A 61 7.91 8.93 6.69
CA LEU A 61 7.02 9.38 5.62
C LEU A 61 6.14 8.24 5.08
N ASP A 62 6.63 6.99 5.12
CA ASP A 62 5.88 5.82 4.68
C ASP A 62 4.73 5.49 5.66
N VAL A 63 4.95 5.71 6.97
CA VAL A 63 3.88 5.66 7.97
C VAL A 63 2.83 6.74 7.70
N ALA A 64 3.28 7.98 7.47
CA ALA A 64 2.39 9.11 7.21
C ALA A 64 1.52 8.86 5.96
N PHE A 65 2.11 8.30 4.91
CA PHE A 65 1.41 7.91 3.69
C PHE A 65 0.29 6.90 3.98
N TYR A 66 0.57 5.78 4.65
CA TYR A 66 -0.48 4.79 4.95
C TYR A 66 -1.57 5.35 5.87
N ARG A 67 -1.21 6.21 6.84
CA ARG A 67 -2.19 6.91 7.70
C ARG A 67 -3.10 7.85 6.90
N GLU A 68 -2.55 8.56 5.92
CA GLU A 68 -3.34 9.43 5.04
C GLU A 68 -4.35 8.61 4.23
N MET A 69 -3.91 7.49 3.63
CA MET A 69 -4.80 6.58 2.90
C MET A 69 -5.90 6.03 3.80
N LEU A 70 -5.55 5.60 5.02
CA LEU A 70 -6.51 5.13 6.01
C LEU A 70 -7.54 6.22 6.36
N SER A 71 -7.08 7.44 6.59
CA SER A 71 -7.95 8.57 6.90
C SER A 71 -8.95 8.85 5.76
N LEU A 72 -8.51 8.82 4.50
CA LEU A 72 -9.39 9.03 3.35
C LEU A 72 -10.49 7.97 3.29
N VAL A 73 -10.14 6.70 3.51
CA VAL A 73 -11.09 5.59 3.50
C VAL A 73 -12.07 5.69 4.67
N GLN A 74 -11.59 6.02 5.88
CA GLN A 74 -12.44 6.22 7.06
C GLN A 74 -13.44 7.37 6.85
N THR A 75 -12.99 8.50 6.29
CA THR A 75 -13.89 9.61 5.92
C THR A 75 -14.91 9.17 4.87
N GLY A 76 -14.46 8.47 3.82
CA GLY A 76 -15.35 7.95 2.79
C GLY A 76 -16.42 6.99 3.33
N LEU A 77 -16.07 6.11 4.27
CA LEU A 77 -17.02 5.22 4.95
C LEU A 77 -18.03 6.03 5.77
N HIS A 78 -17.55 6.98 6.59
CA HIS A 78 -18.39 7.81 7.43
C HIS A 78 -19.41 8.63 6.61
N GLU A 79 -18.96 9.19 5.49
CA GLU A 79 -19.78 10.01 4.59
C GLU A 79 -20.54 9.20 3.54
N ARG A 80 -20.36 7.87 3.47
CA ARG A 80 -20.86 6.99 2.41
C ARG A 80 -20.48 7.47 1.01
N ASN A 81 -19.25 7.94 0.87
CA ASN A 81 -18.70 8.56 -0.32
C ASN A 81 -17.55 7.73 -0.93
N PHE A 82 -17.88 6.90 -1.92
CA PHE A 82 -16.90 6.07 -2.63
C PHE A 82 -16.00 6.86 -3.60
N ARG A 83 -16.24 8.16 -3.81
CA ARG A 83 -15.42 8.97 -4.73
C ARG A 83 -13.99 9.19 -4.25
N VAL A 84 -13.68 8.81 -3.01
CA VAL A 84 -12.32 8.85 -2.46
C VAL A 84 -11.45 7.71 -3.00
N LEU A 85 -12.04 6.58 -3.38
CA LEU A 85 -11.33 5.36 -3.77
C LEU A 85 -10.41 5.51 -5.01
N PRO A 86 -10.77 6.24 -6.09
CA PRO A 86 -9.83 6.48 -7.18
C PRO A 86 -8.59 7.26 -6.73
N PHE A 87 -8.74 8.19 -5.78
CA PHE A 87 -7.61 8.95 -5.25
C PHE A 87 -6.69 8.05 -4.43
N VAL A 88 -7.26 7.13 -3.65
CA VAL A 88 -6.50 6.14 -2.87
C VAL A 88 -5.74 5.20 -3.81
N GLU A 89 -6.40 4.66 -4.85
CA GLU A 89 -5.78 3.78 -5.84
C GLU A 89 -4.60 4.45 -6.55
N GLU A 90 -4.82 5.67 -7.06
CA GLU A 90 -3.79 6.44 -7.76
C GLU A 90 -2.62 6.80 -6.84
N SER A 91 -2.90 7.12 -5.57
CA SER A 91 -1.87 7.43 -4.57
C SER A 91 -1.02 6.21 -4.25
N LEU A 92 -1.63 5.03 -4.12
CA LEU A 92 -0.92 3.76 -3.94
C LEU A 92 -0.06 3.41 -5.15
N ARG A 93 -0.59 3.57 -6.37
CA ARG A 93 0.19 3.35 -7.60
C ARG A 93 1.43 4.24 -7.64
N ARG A 94 1.27 5.55 -7.42
CA ARG A 94 2.38 6.51 -7.41
C ARG A 94 3.40 6.23 -6.31
N TYR A 95 2.92 5.85 -5.13
CA TYR A 95 3.79 5.46 -4.02
C TYR A 95 4.68 4.28 -4.41
N VAL A 96 4.09 3.24 -5.01
CA VAL A 96 4.84 2.06 -5.46
C VAL A 96 5.82 2.45 -6.57
N GLU A 97 5.41 3.22 -7.57
CA GLU A 97 6.29 3.72 -8.66
C GLU A 97 7.51 4.45 -8.12
N ALA A 98 7.30 5.42 -7.22
CA ALA A 98 8.36 6.25 -6.68
C ALA A 98 9.38 5.44 -5.85
N LYS A 99 8.94 4.36 -5.21
CA LYS A 99 9.79 3.54 -4.33
C LYS A 99 10.40 2.34 -5.05
N LEU A 100 9.94 1.98 -6.24
CA LEU A 100 10.26 0.70 -6.86
C LEU A 100 11.75 0.49 -7.16
N SER A 101 12.47 1.54 -7.56
CA SER A 101 13.91 1.47 -7.89
C SER A 101 14.73 0.97 -6.70
N ASP A 102 14.43 1.48 -5.52
CA ASP A 102 15.32 1.37 -4.37
C ASP A 102 14.75 0.47 -3.27
N HIS A 103 13.43 0.32 -3.18
CA HIS A 103 12.79 -0.45 -2.12
C HIS A 103 12.82 -1.96 -2.38
N LYS A 104 13.60 -2.69 -1.57
CA LYS A 104 13.77 -4.15 -1.75
C LYS A 104 12.50 -4.93 -1.43
N CYS A 105 11.63 -4.43 -0.54
CA CYS A 105 10.41 -5.13 -0.12
C CYS A 105 9.37 -5.10 -1.23
N LEU A 106 9.08 -3.92 -1.78
CA LEU A 106 8.15 -3.76 -2.91
C LEU A 106 8.59 -4.56 -4.14
N ARG A 107 9.88 -4.49 -4.50
CA ARG A 107 10.43 -5.31 -5.60
C ARG A 107 10.25 -6.81 -5.40
N HIS A 108 10.40 -7.29 -4.17
CA HIS A 108 10.21 -8.70 -3.86
C HIS A 108 8.73 -9.09 -3.98
N LEU A 109 7.84 -8.30 -3.40
CA LEU A 109 6.40 -8.57 -3.39
C LEU A 109 5.81 -8.54 -4.81
N LEU A 110 6.15 -7.55 -5.63
CA LEU A 110 5.71 -7.45 -7.02
C LEU A 110 6.24 -8.60 -7.91
N LYS A 111 7.33 -9.26 -7.52
CA LYS A 111 7.84 -10.43 -8.26
C LYS A 111 7.20 -11.75 -7.80
N THR A 112 6.69 -11.81 -6.58
CA THR A 112 6.33 -13.09 -5.93
C THR A 112 4.85 -13.24 -5.64
N ARG A 113 4.19 -12.18 -5.14
CA ARG A 113 2.77 -12.20 -4.72
C ARG A 113 1.90 -11.31 -5.59
N HIS A 114 2.39 -10.11 -5.92
CA HIS A 114 1.63 -9.04 -6.58
C HIS A 114 2.09 -8.80 -8.01
N ARG A 115 2.16 -9.87 -8.82
CA ARG A 115 2.67 -9.78 -10.20
C ARG A 115 1.82 -8.87 -11.09
N TRP A 116 0.51 -8.85 -10.85
CA TRP A 116 -0.44 -7.98 -11.55
C TRP A 116 -0.02 -6.51 -11.46
N GLY A 117 0.38 -6.03 -10.27
CA GLY A 117 0.77 -4.64 -10.06
C GLY A 117 1.99 -4.27 -10.89
N ARG A 118 2.95 -5.20 -11.04
CA ARG A 118 4.10 -5.01 -11.93
C ARG A 118 3.67 -4.86 -13.39
N ASP A 119 2.70 -5.66 -13.83
CA ASP A 119 2.21 -5.63 -15.20
C ASP A 119 1.48 -4.30 -15.49
N VAL A 120 0.70 -3.81 -14.52
CA VAL A 120 0.06 -2.47 -14.58
C VAL A 120 1.12 -1.38 -14.73
N LEU A 121 2.15 -1.36 -13.87
CA LEU A 121 3.22 -0.35 -13.94
C LEU A 121 3.97 -0.35 -15.28
N ASN A 122 4.19 -1.53 -15.87
CA ASN A 122 4.86 -1.63 -17.17
C ASN A 122 4.00 -1.08 -18.31
N GLN A 123 2.67 -1.18 -18.21
CA GLN A 123 1.75 -0.63 -19.23
C GLN A 123 1.71 0.89 -19.19
N THR A 124 1.83 1.52 -18.02
CA THR A 124 1.86 2.99 -17.88
C THR A 124 3.13 3.63 -18.44
N HIS A 125 4.23 2.88 -18.56
CA HIS A 125 5.52 3.35 -19.09
C HIS A 125 5.78 2.94 -20.55
N GLY A 126 4.86 2.20 -21.17
CA GLY A 126 4.93 1.82 -22.59
C GLY A 126 4.19 2.80 -23.49
N CYS A 127 4.77 3.97 -23.72
CA CYS A 127 4.48 4.86 -24.85
C CYS A 127 5.78 5.14 -25.60
#